data_AF-A0A174ZFS8-F1
#
_entry.id   AF-A0A174ZFS8-F1
#
_cell.length_a   1.000
_cell.length_b   1.000
_cell.length_c   1.000
_cell.angle_alpha   90.00
_cell.angle_beta   90.00
_cell.angle_gamma   90.00
#
_symmetry.space_group_name_H-M   'P 1'
#
loop_
_entity.id
_entity.type
_entity.pdbx_description
1 polymer ?
#
loop_
_entity_poly.entity_id
_entity_poly.type
_entity_poly.pdbx_seq_one_letter_code
_entity_poly.pdbx_strand_id
1 'polypeptide(L)'
;MAYRDMNGNITINENAANADIKRLCAAKQYLVDSENAINSLIKQAADGQGETATAVVEKANELKMQIERLISALENTEDYISRTVAKYKRIDKEVTESIINSTRIFGDEINGGN
;
A
#
# COMPACT_ATOMS: atom_id res chain seq x y z
N MET A 1 -15.16 -2.93 9.61
CA MET A 1 -16.30 -3.49 8.87
C MET A 1 -15.78 -4.20 7.63
N ALA A 2 -16.02 -5.51 7.48
CA ALA A 2 -15.83 -6.21 6.21
C ALA A 2 -17.14 -6.09 5.41
N TYR A 3 -17.06 -5.60 4.17
CA TYR A 3 -18.21 -5.52 3.27
C TYR A 3 -18.50 -6.94 2.76
N ARG A 4 -19.72 -7.44 2.98
CA ARG A 4 -20.19 -8.71 2.40
C ARG A 4 -20.99 -8.40 1.15
N ASP A 5 -20.70 -9.07 0.04
CA ASP A 5 -21.59 -9.02 -1.12
C ASP A 5 -22.89 -9.81 -0.87
N MET A 6 -23.86 -9.70 -1.78
CA MET A 6 -25.18 -10.36 -1.67
C MET A 6 -25.12 -11.89 -1.61
N ASN A 7 -23.95 -12.49 -1.86
CA ASN A 7 -23.71 -13.93 -1.84
C ASN A 7 -22.93 -14.38 -0.59
N GLY A 8 -22.59 -13.45 0.31
CA GLY A 8 -21.93 -13.75 1.59
C GLY A 8 -20.40 -13.80 1.55
N ASN A 9 -19.76 -13.43 0.43
CA ASN A 9 -18.30 -13.43 0.29
C ASN A 9 -17.66 -12.25 1.03
N ILE A 10 -16.42 -12.45 1.50
CA ILE A 10 -15.63 -11.41 2.17
C ILE A 10 -14.92 -10.59 1.09
N THR A 11 -15.68 -9.79 0.35
CA THR A 11 -15.15 -9.10 -0.83
C THR A 11 -14.27 -7.93 -0.42
N ILE A 12 -12.98 -7.96 -0.76
CA ILE A 12 -12.15 -6.75 -0.78
C ILE A 12 -12.59 -5.86 -1.93
N ASN A 13 -12.81 -4.58 -1.65
CA ASN A 13 -13.03 -3.59 -2.69
C ASN A 13 -11.69 -3.22 -3.35
N GLU A 14 -11.36 -3.90 -4.45
CA GLU A 14 -10.13 -3.67 -5.21
C GLU A 14 -10.00 -2.23 -5.73
N ASN A 15 -11.12 -1.62 -6.11
CA ASN A 15 -11.12 -0.24 -6.61
C ASN A 15 -10.69 0.74 -5.52
N ALA A 16 -11.14 0.53 -4.28
CA ALA A 16 -10.73 1.32 -3.13
C ALA A 16 -9.23 1.10 -2.82
N ALA A 17 -8.78 -0.16 -2.78
CA ALA A 17 -7.36 -0.47 -2.53
C ALA A 17 -6.43 0.14 -3.60
N ASN A 18 -6.81 0.05 -4.88
CA ASN A 18 -6.08 0.67 -5.98
C ASN A 18 -6.08 2.20 -5.91
N ALA A 19 -7.19 2.80 -5.45
CA ALA A 19 -7.25 4.24 -5.24
C ALA A 19 -6.32 4.68 -4.10
N ASP A 20 -6.23 3.91 -3.02
CA ASP A 20 -5.32 4.18 -1.91
C ASP A 20 -3.85 4.04 -2.34
N ILE A 21 -3.51 2.98 -3.09
CA ILE A 21 -2.16 2.82 -3.66
C ILE A 21 -1.80 4.03 -4.54
N LYS A 22 -2.70 4.48 -5.42
CA LYS A 22 -2.46 5.68 -6.26
C LYS A 22 -2.20 6.94 -5.42
N ARG A 23 -2.94 7.13 -4.32
CA ARG A 23 -2.72 8.26 -3.40
C ARG A 23 -1.35 8.15 -2.71
N LEU A 24 -0.95 6.96 -2.29
CA LEU A 24 0.37 6.71 -1.69
C LEU A 24 1.49 7.00 -2.70
N CYS A 25 1.36 6.56 -3.96
CA CYS A 25 2.33 6.87 -5.00
C CYS A 25 2.46 8.39 -5.24
N ALA A 26 1.34 9.12 -5.27
CA ALA A 26 1.37 10.57 -5.41
C ALA A 26 2.04 11.26 -4.21
N ALA A 27 1.72 10.83 -2.98
CA ALA A 27 2.38 11.33 -1.77
C ALA A 27 3.90 11.07 -1.79
N LYS A 28 4.31 9.88 -2.22
CA LYS A 28 5.73 9.53 -2.39
C LYS A 28 6.42 10.46 -3.39
N GLN A 29 5.77 10.80 -4.50
CA GLN A 29 6.34 11.72 -5.48
C GLN A 29 6.59 13.11 -4.89
N TYR A 30 5.63 13.66 -4.13
CA TYR A 30 5.83 14.95 -3.44
C TYR A 30 7.00 14.93 -2.45
N LEU A 31 7.22 13.80 -1.77
CA LEU A 31 8.36 13.61 -0.88
C LEU A 31 9.69 13.56 -1.62
N VAL A 32 9.75 12.87 -2.77
CA VAL A 32 10.92 12.86 -3.65
C VAL A 32 11.24 14.27 -4.16
N ASP A 33 10.22 15.03 -4.57
CA ASP A 33 10.41 16.41 -5.02
C ASP A 33 10.92 17.31 -3.88
N SER A 34 10.43 17.09 -2.66
CA SER A 34 10.89 17.78 -1.44
C SER A 34 12.35 17.43 -1.11
N GLU A 35 12.73 16.17 -1.25
CA GLU A 35 14.12 15.72 -1.06
C GLU A 35 15.06 16.41 -2.06
N ASN A 36 14.65 16.51 -3.33
CA ASN A 36 15.41 17.20 -4.36
C ASN A 36 15.58 18.70 -4.07
N ALA A 37 14.54 19.36 -3.54
CA ALA A 37 14.61 20.75 -3.11
C ALA A 37 15.59 20.92 -1.92
N ILE A 38 15.56 20.00 -0.95
CA ILE A 38 16.48 20.00 0.20
C ILE A 38 17.92 19.77 -0.23
N ASN A 39 18.17 18.82 -1.13
CA ASN A 39 19.49 18.58 -1.70
C ASN A 39 20.02 19.84 -2.42
N SER A 40 19.15 20.58 -3.11
CA SER A 40 19.50 21.86 -3.73
C SER A 40 19.83 22.95 -2.71
N LEU A 41 19.11 23.01 -1.59
CA LEU A 41 19.40 23.92 -0.47
C LEU A 41 20.75 23.60 0.17
N ILE A 42 21.05 22.32 0.43
CA ILE A 42 22.33 21.89 1.00
C ILE A 42 23.49 22.33 0.11
N LYS A 43 23.38 22.14 -1.21
CA LYS A 43 24.41 22.58 -2.16
C LYS A 43 24.65 24.09 -2.12
N GLN A 44 23.58 24.88 -2.12
CA GLN A 44 23.69 26.35 -2.05
C GLN A 44 24.28 26.82 -0.71
N ALA A 45 23.92 26.16 0.38
CA ALA A 45 24.42 26.50 1.71
C ALA A 45 25.87 26.03 1.93
N ALA A 46 26.33 24.98 1.25
CA ALA A 46 27.70 24.48 1.35
C ALA A 46 28.75 25.50 0.85
N ASP A 47 28.36 26.39 -0.07
CA ASP A 47 29.21 27.51 -0.53
C ASP A 47 29.15 28.72 0.42
N GLY A 48 28.22 28.71 1.39
CA GLY A 48 28.07 29.74 2.41
C GLY A 48 29.12 29.62 3.52
N GLN A 49 29.51 30.75 4.11
CA GLN A 49 30.40 30.80 5.27
C GLN A 49 29.65 31.28 6.51
N GLY A 50 30.07 30.80 7.69
CA GLY A 50 29.54 31.21 8.99
C GLY A 50 28.46 30.27 9.57
N GLU A 51 28.10 30.53 10.82
CA GLU A 51 27.24 29.65 11.63
C GLU A 51 25.85 29.43 11.01
N THR A 52 25.30 30.43 10.31
CA THR A 52 24.01 30.30 9.62
C THR A 52 24.06 29.27 8.50
N ALA A 53 25.13 29.24 7.70
CA ALA A 53 25.28 28.28 6.62
C ALA A 53 25.38 26.85 7.18
N THR A 54 26.16 26.65 8.25
CA THR A 54 26.26 25.38 8.97
C THR A 54 24.90 24.93 9.51
N ALA A 55 24.16 25.80 10.20
CA ALA A 55 22.85 25.47 10.77
C ALA A 55 21.81 25.08 9.70
N VAL A 56 21.85 25.73 8.52
CA VAL A 56 20.99 25.39 7.38
C VAL A 56 21.32 24.00 6.87
N VAL A 57 22.61 23.66 6.69
CA VAL A 57 23.03 22.33 6.24
C VAL A 57 22.63 21.25 7.24
N GLU A 58 22.83 21.47 8.54
CA GLU A 58 22.42 20.53 9.60
C GLU A 58 20.92 20.28 9.56
N LYS A 59 20.10 21.34 9.55
CA LYS A 59 18.65 21.22 9.53
C LYS A 59 18.14 20.55 8.25
N ALA A 60 18.74 20.86 7.12
CA ALA A 60 18.41 20.25 5.84
C ALA A 60 18.70 18.74 5.84
N ASN A 61 19.82 18.30 6.43
CA ASN A 61 20.12 16.88 6.59
C ASN A 61 19.12 16.16 7.52
N GLU A 62 18.70 16.79 8.62
CA GLU A 62 17.64 16.24 9.48
C GLU A 62 16.31 16.06 8.73
N LEU A 63 15.92 17.05 7.93
CA LEU A 63 14.70 16.98 7.12
C LEU A 63 14.79 15.89 6.05
N LYS A 64 15.95 15.75 5.41
CA LYS A 64 16.21 14.68 4.46
C LYS A 64 15.99 13.30 5.08
N MET A 65 16.58 13.03 6.25
CA MET A 65 16.39 11.76 6.95
C MET A 65 14.93 11.49 7.32
N GLN A 66 14.16 12.53 7.66
CA GLN A 66 12.72 12.39 7.93
C GLN A 66 11.95 12.04 6.67
N ILE A 67 12.27 12.65 5.53
CA ILE A 67 11.66 12.33 4.24
C ILE A 67 11.95 10.89 3.83
N GLU A 68 13.19 10.43 3.94
CA GLU A 68 13.56 9.04 3.63
C GLU A 68 12.74 8.05 4.47
N ARG A 69 12.58 8.31 5.78
CA ARG A 69 11.73 7.50 6.66
C ARG A 69 10.26 7.51 6.25
N LEU A 70 9.73 8.66 5.84
CA LEU A 70 8.35 8.76 5.36
C LEU A 70 8.14 7.99 4.06
N ILE A 71 9.09 8.08 3.11
CA ILE A 71 9.07 7.30 1.86
C ILE A 71 9.01 5.81 2.19
N SER A 72 9.90 5.31 3.06
CA SER A 72 9.88 3.90 3.47
C SER A 72 8.57 3.48 4.16
N ALA A 73 7.98 4.36 4.98
CA ALA A 73 6.69 4.07 5.62
C ALA A 73 5.54 3.97 4.61
N LEU A 74 5.53 4.82 3.58
CA LEU A 74 4.55 4.74 2.48
C LEU A 74 4.72 3.45 1.68
N GLU A 75 5.96 3.04 1.38
CA GLU A 75 6.24 1.80 0.65
C GLU A 75 5.82 0.56 1.43
N ASN A 76 6.07 0.52 2.74
CA ASN A 76 5.59 -0.55 3.61
C ASN A 76 4.05 -0.61 3.65
N THR A 77 3.39 0.54 3.60
CA THR A 77 1.91 0.61 3.57
C THR A 77 1.36 0.11 2.24
N GLU A 78 1.98 0.49 1.12
CA GLU A 78 1.63 0.01 -0.22
C GLU A 78 1.76 -1.52 -0.33
N ASP A 79 2.88 -2.09 0.16
CA ASP A 79 3.10 -3.54 0.20
C ASP A 79 2.05 -4.24 1.09
N TYR A 80 1.75 -3.68 2.27
CA TYR A 80 0.73 -4.24 3.15
C TYR A 80 -0.66 -4.30 2.51
N ILE A 81 -1.08 -3.22 1.84
CA ILE A 81 -2.35 -3.18 1.10
C ILE A 81 -2.34 -4.25 0.01
N SER A 82 -1.28 -4.31 -0.79
CA SER A 82 -1.14 -5.27 -1.91
C SER A 82 -1.20 -6.73 -1.44
N ARG A 83 -0.48 -7.07 -0.36
CA ARG A 83 -0.51 -8.40 0.25
C ARG A 83 -1.87 -8.75 0.82
N THR A 84 -2.54 -7.78 1.45
CA THR A 84 -3.88 -7.97 2.00
C THR A 84 -4.87 -8.26 0.89
N VAL A 85 -4.86 -7.46 -0.19
CA VAL A 85 -5.69 -7.71 -1.39
C VAL A 85 -5.46 -9.12 -1.94
N ALA A 86 -4.19 -9.51 -2.15
CA ALA A 86 -3.84 -10.82 -2.68
C ALA A 86 -4.31 -11.97 -1.77
N LYS A 87 -4.15 -11.82 -0.45
CA LYS A 87 -4.57 -12.81 0.54
C LYS A 87 -6.07 -13.09 0.46
N TYR A 88 -6.90 -12.06 0.49
CA TYR A 88 -8.35 -12.25 0.48
C TYR A 88 -8.88 -12.70 -0.89
N LYS A 89 -8.25 -12.29 -2.00
CA LYS A 89 -8.55 -12.89 -3.32
C LYS A 89 -8.38 -14.40 -3.33
N ARG A 90 -7.30 -14.89 -2.69
CA ARG A 90 -7.04 -16.32 -2.58
C ARG A 90 -8.11 -17.03 -1.73
N ILE A 91 -8.44 -16.44 -0.58
CA ILE A 91 -9.47 -16.97 0.32
C ILE A 91 -10.83 -17.02 -0.39
N ASP A 92 -11.24 -15.97 -1.09
CA ASP A 92 -12.50 -15.94 -1.83
C ASP A 92 -12.56 -17.04 -2.90
N LYS A 93 -11.45 -17.30 -3.59
CA LYS A 93 -11.35 -18.39 -4.57
C LYS A 93 -11.48 -19.76 -3.90
N GLU A 94 -10.73 -20.02 -2.83
CA GLU A 94 -10.76 -21.29 -2.07
C GLU A 94 -12.17 -21.57 -1.51
N VAL A 95 -12.85 -20.55 -0.99
CA VAL A 95 -14.22 -20.64 -0.48
C VAL A 95 -15.20 -20.92 -1.61
N THR A 96 -15.10 -20.20 -2.74
CA THR A 96 -15.97 -20.40 -3.92
C THR A 96 -15.83 -21.82 -4.46
N GLU A 97 -14.60 -22.33 -4.60
CA GLU A 97 -14.34 -23.71 -5.04
C GLU A 97 -14.92 -24.74 -4.05
N SER A 98 -14.78 -24.50 -2.74
CA SER A 98 -15.33 -25.38 -1.70
C SER A 98 -16.85 -25.44 -1.73
N ILE A 99 -17.52 -24.30 -1.93
CA ILE A 99 -18.98 -24.22 -2.07
C ILE A 99 -19.43 -24.99 -3.31
N ILE A 100 -18.82 -24.73 -4.47
CA ILE A 100 -19.15 -25.42 -5.73
C ILE A 100 -18.98 -26.94 -5.59
N ASN A 101 -17.87 -27.39 -5.00
CA ASN A 101 -17.60 -28.80 -4.79
C ASN A 101 -18.61 -29.44 -3.82
N SER A 102 -18.97 -28.75 -2.74
CA SER A 102 -19.99 -29.23 -1.80
C SER A 102 -21.37 -29.35 -2.49
N THR A 103 -21.79 -28.35 -3.26
CA THR A 103 -23.06 -28.40 -4.01
C THR A 103 -23.09 -29.53 -5.04
N ARG A 104 -21.97 -29.84 -5.71
CA ARG A 104 -21.89 -31.00 -6.62
C ARG A 104 -22.08 -32.33 -5.89
N ILE A 105 -21.40 -32.53 -4.77
CA ILE A 105 -21.52 -33.77 -3.97
C ILE A 105 -22.97 -34.00 -3.56
N PHE A 106 -23.65 -32.96 -3.03
CA PHE A 106 -25.06 -33.07 -2.67
C PHE A 106 -26.00 -33.30 -3.87
N GLY A 107 -25.67 -32.77 -5.06
CA GLY A 107 -26.44 -33.01 -6.29
C GLY A 107 -26.31 -34.43 -6.83
N ASP A 108 -25.13 -35.05 -6.70
CA ASP A 108 -24.87 -36.43 -7.12
C ASP A 108 -25.50 -37.44 -6.14
N GLU A 109 -25.52 -37.16 -4.83
CA GLU A 109 -26.19 -38.01 -3.83
C GLU A 109 -27.72 -38.09 -4.01
N ILE A 110 -28.35 -37.03 -4.53
CA ILE A 110 -29.81 -37.02 -4.81
C ILE A 110 -30.15 -37.76 -6.11
N ASN A 111 -29.24 -37.80 -7.10
CA ASN A 111 -29.49 -38.43 -8.41
C ASN A 111 -28.89 -39.84 -8.55
N GLY A 112 -28.01 -40.28 -7.63
CA GLY A 112 -27.36 -41.59 -7.65
C GLY A 112 -28.11 -42.72 -6.95
N GLY A 113 -29.31 -42.46 -6.42
CA GLY A 113 -30.16 -43.49 -5.81
C GLY A 113 -31.06 -44.17 -6.83
N ASN A 114 -30.58 -45.25 -7.45
CA ASN A 114 -31.41 -46.21 -8.19
C ASN A 114 -31.02 -47.64 -7.79
#